data_AF-A0A9X2R4U8-F1
#
_entry.id   AF-A0A9X2R4U8-F1
#
_cell.length_a   1.000
_cell.length_b   1.000
_cell.length_c   1.000
_cell.angle_alpha   90.00
_cell.angle_beta   90.00
_cell.angle_gamma   90.00
#
_symmetry.space_group_name_H-M   'P 1'
#
loop_
_entity.id
_entity.type
_entity.pdbx_description
1 polymer ?
#
loop_
_entity_poly.entity_id
_entity_poly.type
_entity_poly.pdbx_seq_one_letter_code
_entity_poly.pdbx_strand_id
1 'polypeptide(L)' 'MPLPHRDRAHIDRRKLTEYLLNQNHPDAKGKSAFFRDRYGSSWERLRDDLFEHANTNCLG' A
#
# COMPACT_ATOMS: atom_id res chain seq x y z
N MET A 1 -14.46 -8.53 1.63
CA MET A 1 -14.15 -9.30 2.86
C MET A 1 -13.39 -8.38 3.80
N PRO A 2 -13.85 -8.17 5.05
CA PRO A 2 -13.10 -7.39 6.03
C PRO A 2 -11.77 -8.08 6.36
N LEU A 3 -10.71 -7.30 6.59
CA LEU A 3 -9.43 -7.87 7.02
C LEU A 3 -9.58 -8.43 8.45
N PRO A 4 -9.45 -9.76 8.67
CA PRO A 4 -9.53 -10.31 10.01
C PRO A 4 -8.38 -9.76 10.87
N HIS A 5 -8.67 -9.38 12.10
CA HIS A 5 -7.73 -8.72 13.02
C HIS A 5 -7.15 -7.40 12.49
N ARG A 6 -7.99 -6.53 11.92
CA ARG A 6 -7.59 -5.20 11.43
C ARG A 6 -6.78 -4.37 12.44
N ASP A 7 -7.02 -4.51 13.74
CA ASP A 7 -6.28 -3.80 14.80
C ASP A 7 -4.81 -4.24 14.89
N ARG A 8 -4.46 -5.38 14.28
CA ARG A 8 -3.10 -5.88 14.12
C ARG A 8 -2.51 -5.59 12.73
N ALA A 9 -3.27 -4.93 11.84
CA ALA A 9 -2.79 -4.59 10.52
C ALA A 9 -1.66 -3.56 10.66
N HIS A 10 -0.45 -3.97 10.31
CA HIS A 10 0.73 -3.13 10.33
C HIS A 10 1.31 -3.02 8.92
N ILE A 11 1.42 -1.79 8.43
CA ILE A 11 2.04 -1.50 7.14
C ILE A 11 3.41 -0.89 7.41
N ASP A 12 4.46 -1.68 7.20
CA ASP A 12 5.83 -1.21 7.38
C ASP A 12 6.20 -0.18 6.30
N ARG A 13 6.73 0.98 6.73
CA ARG A 13 7.20 2.04 5.84
C ARG A 13 8.17 1.50 4.79
N ARG A 14 9.09 0.61 5.17
CA ARG A 14 10.10 0.04 4.27
C ARG A 14 9.45 -0.74 3.15
N LYS A 15 8.36 -1.46 3.42
CA LYS A 15 7.62 -2.19 2.40
C LYS A 15 6.93 -1.24 1.40
N LEU A 16 6.49 -0.06 1.86
CA LEU A 16 5.94 0.95 0.98
C LEU A 16 7.04 1.59 0.13
N THR A 17 8.14 2.03 0.75
CA THR A 17 9.18 2.81 0.05
C THR A 17 10.15 1.95 -0.74
N GLU A 18 10.60 0.80 -0.21
CA GLU A 18 11.62 -0.07 -0.81
C GLU A 18 11.03 -1.10 -1.78
N TYR A 19 9.72 -1.38 -1.71
CA TYR A 19 9.04 -2.34 -2.59
C TYR A 19 7.94 -1.68 -3.43
N LEU A 20 6.87 -1.16 -2.82
CA LEU A 20 5.70 -0.68 -3.58
C LEU A 20 5.96 0.62 -4.36
N LEU A 21 6.83 1.52 -3.90
CA LEU A 21 7.16 2.77 -4.61
C LEU A 21 8.51 2.69 -5.32
N ASN A 22 9.24 1.60 -5.15
CA ASN A 22 10.56 1.41 -5.73
C ASN A 22 10.48 0.82 -7.14
N GLN A 23 10.65 1.67 -8.14
CA GLN A 23 10.72 1.25 -9.56
C GLN A 23 11.98 0.46 -9.92
N ASN A 24 13.01 0.50 -9.06
CA ASN A 24 14.23 -0.27 -9.26
C ASN A 24 14.16 -1.65 -8.58
N HIS A 25 13.07 -1.98 -7.90
CA HIS A 25 12.93 -3.30 -7.31
C HIS A 25 12.71 -4.35 -8.40
N PRO A 26 13.54 -5.41 -8.47
CA PRO A 26 13.51 -6.39 -9.57
C PRO A 26 12.14 -7.06 -9.73
N ASP A 27 11.50 -7.46 -8.62
CA ASP A 27 10.18 -8.12 -8.65
C ASP A 27 8.98 -7.17 -8.65
N ALA A 28 9.16 -5.92 -8.22
CA ALA A 28 8.03 -5.02 -8.01
C ALA A 28 7.78 -4.07 -9.18
N LYS A 29 8.68 -4.01 -10.19
CA LYS A 29 8.69 -3.03 -11.29
C LYS A 29 7.31 -2.64 -11.85
N GLY A 30 6.47 -3.62 -12.15
CA GLY A 30 5.12 -3.38 -12.69
C GLY A 30 4.14 -2.83 -11.64
N LYS A 31 4.23 -3.30 -10.39
CA LYS A 31 3.42 -2.80 -9.27
C LYS A 31 3.87 -1.39 -8.88
N SER A 32 5.18 -1.17 -8.81
CA SER A 32 5.74 0.11 -8.42
C SER A 32 5.58 1.19 -9.46
N ALA A 33 5.45 0.86 -10.75
CA ALA A 33 4.96 1.80 -11.74
C ALA A 33 3.55 2.31 -11.41
N PHE A 34 2.60 1.40 -11.13
CA PHE A 34 1.22 1.77 -10.79
C PHE A 34 1.12 2.61 -9.51
N PHE A 35 1.76 2.16 -8.41
CA PHE A 35 1.69 2.90 -7.14
C PHE A 35 2.43 4.23 -7.22
N ARG A 36 3.54 4.32 -7.96
CA ARG A 36 4.27 5.58 -8.11
C ARG A 36 3.58 6.56 -9.05
N ASP A 37 2.85 6.10 -10.04
CA ASP A 37 1.99 6.96 -10.87
C ASP A 37 0.87 7.60 -10.02
N ARG A 38 0.18 6.77 -9.21
CA ARG A 38 -0.96 7.21 -8.41
C ARG A 38 -0.60 8.01 -7.15
N TYR A 39 0.47 7.64 -6.45
CA TYR A 39 0.84 8.20 -5.15
C TYR A 39 2.17 8.99 -5.16
N GLY A 40 2.93 8.91 -6.26
CA GLY A 40 4.26 9.54 -6.34
C GLY A 40 5.23 8.95 -5.32
N SER A 41 5.96 9.83 -4.65
CA SER A 41 6.87 9.48 -3.54
C SER A 41 6.16 9.45 -2.18
N SER A 42 4.86 9.73 -2.14
CA SER A 42 4.10 9.95 -0.91
C SER A 42 3.61 8.63 -0.32
N TRP A 43 4.48 7.96 0.43
CA TRP A 43 4.19 6.68 1.08
C TRP A 43 3.11 6.78 2.16
N GLU A 44 2.94 7.94 2.79
CA GLU A 44 1.91 8.18 3.82
C GLU A 44 0.51 8.10 3.21
N ARG A 45 0.30 8.71 2.04
CA ARG A 45 -0.97 8.66 1.34
C ARG A 45 -1.33 7.24 0.88
N LEU A 46 -0.33 6.48 0.40
CA LEU A 46 -0.52 5.06 0.08
C LEU A 46 -0.87 4.24 1.32
N ARG A 47 -0.21 4.49 2.46
CA ARG A 47 -0.51 3.82 3.73
C ARG A 47 -1.96 4.08 4.14
N ASP A 48 -2.38 5.33 4.10
CA ASP A 48 -3.69 5.76 4.56
C ASP A 48 -4.79 5.21 3.66
N ASP A 49 -4.63 5.24 2.33
CA ASP A 49 -5.54 4.58 1.37
C ASP A 49 -5.60 3.06 1.59
N LEU A 50 -4.49 2.40 1.95
CA LEU A 50 -4.48 0.96 2.25
C LEU A 50 -5.22 0.64 3.55
N PHE A 51 -5.07 1.49 4.58
CA PHE A 51 -5.83 1.36 5.83
C PHE A 51 -7.31 1.66 5.62
N GLU A 52 -7.63 2.69 4.85
CA GLU A 52 -9.00 3.00 4.47
C GLU A 52 -9.57 1.84 3.67
N HIS A 53 -8.88 1.30 2.67
CA HIS A 53 -9.35 0.15 1.91
C HIS A 53 -9.58 -1.09 2.80
N ALA A 54 -8.69 -1.34 3.77
CA ALA A 54 -8.88 -2.42 4.74
C ALA A 54 -10.11 -2.21 5.64
N ASN A 55 -10.52 -0.96 5.88
CA ASN A 55 -11.69 -0.59 6.67
C ASN A 55 -12.99 -0.43 5.85
N THR A 56 -12.92 0.03 4.60
CA THR A 56 -14.05 0.43 3.76
C THR A 56 -14.57 -0.70 2.90
N ASN A 57 -13.81 -1.80 2.73
CA ASN A 57 -14.34 -3.09 2.22
C ASN A 57 -15.33 -3.78 3.20
N CYS A 58 -15.94 -2.96 4.08
CA CYS A 58 -17.05 -3.20 4.99
C CYS A 58 -18.43 -2.91 4.39
N LEU A 59 -18.55 -2.35 3.18
CA LEU A 59 -19.82 -2.27 2.47
C LEU A 59 -19.88 -3.38 1.43
N GLY A 60 -20.60 -4.44 1.79
CA GLY A 60 -21.20 -5.37 0.83
C GLY A 60 -22.44 -4.77 0.18
#